data_AF-A0A8I2E4P0-F1
#
_entry.id   AF-A0A8I2E4P0-F1
#
_cell.length_a   1.000
_cell.length_b   1.000
_cell.length_c   1.000
_cell.angle_alpha   90.00
_cell.angle_beta   90.00
_cell.angle_gamma   90.00
#
_symmetry.space_group_name_H-M   'P 1'
#
loop_
_entity.id
_entity.type
_entity.pdbx_description
1 polymer ?
#
loop_
_entity_poly.entity_id
_entity_poly.type
_entity_poly.pdbx_seq_one_letter_code
_entity_poly.pdbx_strand_id
1 'polypeptide(L)'
;MIPADADELVTSQDIAEKYKANEGNVAYWTTLPGFPEGWPSGPGRTLVRDAALVDEWMKKNLPVHWAKGQDSDNPFGLPAGRPKDLVTLSDICAWEGKALGRKEPVPEGTLRSYISTKKMPGPDRTPGDGKRPEVTERKWFRETAYKFVNRPRRMRRQTKTEEPVATEQTPAADGSLPSRSSTARTGNVDAKDIAITYSVSGQTARGWIRAEGFPAAGEDGYSAAEVDEWVRENRRRTWAAAQRRAELSGHAWADADARSQKDLAEPTPAAEPAAEAEGEQAQLTAEMIGPRYGVSEYTGLQWVEVKEKREGDKVIRQAFPAPRRTQPRTYDQHEVDAWVEQHRPHVWAAFKGTGPALVHDLPEGDPRDLLDIYDFAEVLGMTTRGEALARETVHAYHARGQVPRADRTADDGKKPRVFQDHWYRETVYRFILSRRGPGRFGPRG
;
A
#
# COMPACT_ATOMS: atom_id res chain seq x y z
N MET A 1 -7.74 45.26 -15.35
CA MET A 1 -8.82 46.22 -15.05
C MET A 1 -9.81 45.46 -14.19
N ILE A 2 -10.12 45.95 -12.99
CA ILE A 2 -11.05 45.27 -12.06
C ILE A 2 -12.48 45.52 -12.59
N PRO A 3 -13.35 44.49 -12.71
CA PRO A 3 -14.73 44.68 -13.14
C PRO A 3 -15.48 45.65 -12.23
N ALA A 4 -16.37 46.48 -12.79
CA ALA A 4 -17.09 47.52 -12.06
C ALA A 4 -18.23 46.97 -11.18
N ASP A 5 -18.60 45.70 -11.39
CA ASP A 5 -19.63 44.93 -10.71
C ASP A 5 -19.09 44.03 -9.58
N ALA A 6 -17.77 44.06 -9.31
CA ALA A 6 -17.18 43.31 -8.21
C ALA A 6 -17.42 44.05 -6.88
N ASP A 7 -18.43 43.61 -6.13
CA ASP A 7 -18.84 44.23 -4.85
C ASP A 7 -17.80 44.06 -3.73
N GLU A 8 -17.22 42.87 -3.61
CA GLU A 8 -16.21 42.54 -2.58
C GLU A 8 -15.02 41.82 -3.22
N LEU A 9 -13.82 42.29 -2.91
CA LEU A 9 -12.56 41.77 -3.45
C LEU A 9 -11.83 40.96 -2.39
N VAL A 10 -11.48 39.71 -2.71
CA VAL A 10 -10.76 38.78 -1.84
C VAL A 10 -9.41 38.40 -2.43
N THR A 11 -8.39 38.36 -1.57
CA THR A 11 -7.06 37.84 -1.90
C THR A 11 -7.01 36.32 -1.71
N SER A 12 -5.93 35.68 -2.16
CA SER A 12 -5.71 34.25 -1.87
C SER A 12 -5.64 33.94 -0.38
N GLN A 13 -5.20 34.90 0.45
CA GLN A 13 -5.15 34.77 1.90
C GLN A 13 -6.56 34.81 2.50
N ASP A 14 -7.40 35.75 2.07
CA ASP A 14 -8.80 35.85 2.53
C ASP A 14 -9.61 34.59 2.17
N ILE A 15 -9.38 34.04 0.97
CA ILE A 15 -9.98 32.77 0.53
C ILE A 15 -9.51 31.61 1.43
N ALA A 16 -8.21 31.57 1.76
CA ALA A 16 -7.64 30.54 2.62
C ALA A 16 -8.26 30.60 4.03
N GLU A 17 -8.38 31.80 4.58
CA GLU A 17 -8.98 32.06 5.89
C GLU A 17 -10.46 31.66 5.91
N LYS A 18 -11.27 32.22 4.98
CA LYS A 18 -12.71 31.95 4.89
C LYS A 18 -12.99 30.45 4.80
N TYR A 19 -12.34 29.73 3.90
CA TYR A 19 -12.62 28.30 3.68
C TYR A 19 -11.74 27.36 4.52
N LYS A 20 -11.03 27.89 5.53
CA LYS A 20 -10.18 27.15 6.48
C LYS A 20 -9.22 26.20 5.75
N ALA A 21 -8.57 26.73 4.72
CA ALA A 21 -7.56 26.07 3.90
C ALA A 21 -6.20 26.77 4.07
N ASN A 22 -5.13 26.12 3.60
CA ASN A 22 -3.83 26.80 3.52
C ASN A 22 -3.69 27.50 2.16
N GLU A 23 -2.79 28.47 2.08
CA GLU A 23 -2.56 29.24 0.84
C GLU A 23 -2.08 28.34 -0.32
N GLY A 24 -1.36 27.26 -0.04
CA GLY A 24 -0.94 26.29 -1.06
C GLY A 24 -2.13 25.59 -1.75
N ASN A 25 -3.19 25.28 -1.00
CA ASN A 25 -4.43 24.73 -1.57
C ASN A 25 -5.14 25.78 -2.43
N VAL A 26 -5.20 27.04 -1.96
CA VAL A 26 -5.78 28.13 -2.75
C VAL A 26 -5.00 28.36 -4.03
N ALA A 27 -3.67 28.37 -3.97
CA ALA A 27 -2.80 28.44 -5.15
C ALA A 27 -3.11 27.31 -6.15
N TYR A 28 -3.30 26.09 -5.67
CA TYR A 28 -3.74 24.99 -6.52
C TYR A 28 -5.15 25.22 -7.11
N TRP A 29 -6.11 25.72 -6.33
CA TRP A 29 -7.46 26.01 -6.82
C TRP A 29 -7.46 27.05 -7.93
N THR A 30 -6.57 28.04 -7.86
CA THR A 30 -6.42 29.03 -8.92
C THR A 30 -5.94 28.45 -10.26
N THR A 31 -5.37 27.25 -10.26
CA THR A 31 -5.02 26.53 -11.50
C THR A 31 -6.15 25.66 -12.05
N LEU A 32 -7.26 25.52 -11.32
CA LEU A 32 -8.36 24.65 -11.72
C LEU A 32 -9.25 25.34 -12.77
N PRO A 33 -9.81 24.57 -13.72
CA PRO A 33 -10.67 25.11 -14.76
C PRO A 33 -11.85 25.92 -14.20
N GLY A 34 -12.03 27.11 -14.76
CA GLY A 34 -13.14 28.01 -14.41
C GLY A 34 -13.01 28.70 -13.06
N PHE A 35 -11.88 28.55 -12.34
CA PHE A 35 -11.66 29.34 -11.12
C PHE A 35 -11.60 30.83 -11.47
N PRO A 36 -12.18 31.74 -10.64
CA PRO A 36 -12.24 33.17 -10.96
C PRO A 36 -10.87 33.80 -11.23
N GLU A 37 -10.80 34.61 -12.28
CA GLU A 37 -9.59 35.31 -12.70
C GLU A 37 -9.16 36.34 -11.64
N GLY A 38 -7.86 36.42 -11.38
CA GLY A 38 -7.30 37.39 -10.44
C GLY A 38 -6.82 38.64 -11.15
N TRP A 39 -7.16 39.81 -10.63
CA TRP A 39 -6.68 41.10 -11.14
C TRP A 39 -5.65 41.70 -10.20
N PRO A 40 -4.57 42.31 -10.72
CA PRO A 40 -3.57 42.96 -9.87
C PRO A 40 -4.16 44.20 -9.19
N SER A 41 -3.97 44.30 -7.88
CA SER A 41 -4.35 45.44 -7.05
C SER A 41 -3.16 45.90 -6.18
N GLY A 42 -2.98 47.22 -6.08
CA GLY A 42 -1.99 47.87 -5.22
C GLY A 42 -0.52 47.75 -5.66
N PRO A 43 0.40 48.40 -4.91
CA PRO A 43 1.83 48.53 -5.26
C PRO A 43 2.67 47.23 -5.17
N GLY A 44 2.05 46.08 -4.93
CA GLY A 44 2.70 44.76 -4.92
C GLY A 44 2.21 43.79 -6.01
N ARG A 45 1.32 44.22 -6.91
CA ARG A 45 0.60 43.35 -7.87
C ARG A 45 -0.10 42.15 -7.20
N THR A 46 -0.62 42.33 -5.98
CA THR A 46 -1.41 41.30 -5.31
C THR A 46 -2.65 40.99 -6.14
N LEU A 47 -2.90 39.72 -6.42
CA LEU A 47 -4.07 39.31 -7.19
C LEU A 47 -5.31 39.27 -6.28
N VAL A 48 -6.30 40.09 -6.61
CA VAL A 48 -7.62 40.11 -5.98
C VAL A 48 -8.66 39.51 -6.93
N ARG A 49 -9.71 38.90 -6.37
CA ARG A 49 -10.79 38.24 -7.08
C ARG A 49 -12.13 38.68 -6.52
N ASP A 50 -13.17 38.54 -7.32
CA ASP A 50 -14.54 38.74 -6.87
C ASP A 50 -14.94 37.65 -5.85
N ALA A 51 -15.38 38.06 -4.67
CA ALA A 51 -15.74 37.17 -3.58
C ALA A 51 -16.97 36.29 -3.90
N ALA A 52 -17.96 36.82 -4.61
CA ALA A 52 -19.18 36.11 -4.97
C ALA A 52 -18.88 35.02 -6.00
N LEU A 53 -18.08 35.34 -7.01
CA LEU A 53 -17.65 34.35 -8.02
C LEU A 53 -16.81 33.23 -7.39
N VAL A 54 -15.93 33.56 -6.44
CA VAL A 54 -15.17 32.55 -5.70
C VAL A 54 -16.10 31.67 -4.87
N ASP A 55 -17.09 32.25 -4.18
CA ASP A 55 -18.03 31.48 -3.35
C ASP A 55 -18.88 30.52 -4.18
N GLU A 56 -19.44 30.97 -5.31
CA GLU A 56 -20.20 30.12 -6.22
C GLU A 56 -19.34 28.99 -6.80
N TRP A 57 -18.11 29.32 -7.23
CA TRP A 57 -17.20 28.32 -7.76
C TRP A 57 -16.83 27.28 -6.69
N MET A 58 -16.55 27.73 -5.46
CA MET A 58 -16.23 26.86 -4.32
C MET A 58 -17.42 25.93 -4.00
N LYS A 59 -18.64 26.47 -3.97
CA LYS A 59 -19.86 25.68 -3.73
C LYS A 59 -20.04 24.57 -4.75
N LYS A 60 -19.77 24.85 -6.02
CA LYS A 60 -19.96 23.92 -7.14
C LYS A 60 -18.85 22.87 -7.23
N ASN A 61 -17.59 23.30 -7.10
CA ASN A 61 -16.44 22.46 -7.42
C ASN A 61 -15.79 21.84 -6.17
N LEU A 62 -15.84 22.54 -5.04
CA LEU A 62 -15.23 22.12 -3.78
C LEU A 62 -16.23 22.26 -2.61
N PRO A 63 -17.41 21.59 -2.67
CA PRO A 63 -18.48 21.76 -1.69
C PRO A 63 -18.04 21.46 -0.25
N VAL A 64 -17.05 20.57 -0.08
CA VAL A 64 -16.46 20.24 1.22
C VAL A 64 -15.68 21.41 1.82
N HIS A 65 -14.93 22.16 1.01
CA HIS A 65 -14.19 23.34 1.47
C HIS A 65 -15.13 24.53 1.62
N TRP A 66 -16.05 24.70 0.68
CA TRP A 66 -17.10 25.72 0.77
C TRP A 66 -17.87 25.62 2.09
N ALA A 67 -18.31 24.40 2.45
CA ALA A 67 -19.02 24.12 3.70
C ALA A 67 -18.24 24.52 4.97
N LYS A 68 -16.90 24.43 4.98
CA LYS A 68 -16.08 24.82 6.15
C LYS A 68 -16.06 26.32 6.39
N GLY A 69 -16.27 27.10 5.33
CA GLY A 69 -16.33 28.56 5.38
C GLY A 69 -17.74 29.11 5.52
N GLN A 70 -18.73 28.25 5.73
CA GLN A 70 -20.08 28.68 6.08
C GLN A 70 -20.22 28.72 7.60
N ASP A 71 -20.65 29.86 8.13
CA ASP A 71 -21.07 30.00 9.52
C ASP A 71 -22.52 29.51 9.67
N SER A 72 -22.73 28.22 9.42
CA SER A 72 -24.04 27.57 9.48
C SER A 72 -23.94 26.18 10.11
N ASP A 73 -24.92 25.84 10.95
CA ASP A 73 -25.09 24.49 11.51
C ASP A 73 -25.47 23.45 10.44
N ASN A 74 -25.82 23.90 9.23
CA ASN A 74 -26.15 23.07 8.08
C ASN A 74 -25.40 23.50 6.82
N PRO A 75 -24.06 23.36 6.80
CA PRO A 75 -23.24 23.93 5.75
C PRO A 75 -23.37 23.18 4.41
N PHE A 76 -24.01 22.00 4.39
CA PHE A 76 -24.26 21.23 3.16
C PHE A 76 -25.69 21.40 2.62
N GLY A 77 -26.51 22.25 3.24
CA GLY A 77 -27.91 22.44 2.86
C GLY A 77 -28.71 21.13 2.90
N LEU A 78 -28.58 20.37 3.99
CA LEU A 78 -29.36 19.17 4.26
C LEU A 78 -30.85 19.53 4.47
N PRO A 79 -31.81 18.62 4.22
CA PRO A 79 -33.24 18.92 4.26
C PRO A 79 -33.75 19.41 5.63
N ALA A 80 -34.59 20.44 5.69
CA ALA A 80 -35.15 20.89 6.97
C ALA A 80 -35.98 19.79 7.68
N GLY A 81 -36.06 19.85 9.00
CA GLY A 81 -36.88 18.96 9.82
C GLY A 81 -36.60 19.11 11.33
N ARG A 82 -37.39 18.43 12.17
CA ARG A 82 -37.22 18.49 13.62
C ARG A 82 -36.06 17.59 14.06
N PRO A 83 -35.32 17.95 15.14
CA PRO A 83 -34.18 17.16 15.63
C PRO A 83 -34.49 15.68 15.89
N LYS A 84 -35.71 15.40 16.40
CA LYS A 84 -36.17 14.05 16.76
C LYS A 84 -36.94 13.35 15.63
N ASP A 85 -36.93 13.89 14.41
CA ASP A 85 -37.48 13.17 13.26
C ASP A 85 -36.66 11.91 13.03
N LEU A 86 -37.34 10.79 12.81
CA LEU A 86 -36.68 9.51 12.55
C LEU A 86 -36.36 9.35 11.07
N VAL A 87 -35.09 9.07 10.80
CA VAL A 87 -34.53 9.00 9.45
C VAL A 87 -33.91 7.62 9.23
N THR A 88 -33.91 7.16 7.98
CA THR A 88 -33.42 5.84 7.60
C THR A 88 -31.92 5.84 7.31
N LEU A 89 -31.30 4.67 7.23
CA LEU A 89 -29.91 4.57 6.81
C LEU A 89 -29.70 5.08 5.38
N SER A 90 -30.68 4.89 4.50
CA SER A 90 -30.67 5.36 3.11
C SER A 90 -30.67 6.88 3.03
N ASP A 91 -31.45 7.56 3.88
CA ASP A 91 -31.42 9.03 3.99
C ASP A 91 -30.01 9.53 4.37
N ILE A 92 -29.38 8.87 5.35
CA ILE A 92 -28.03 9.21 5.80
C ILE A 92 -27.02 8.96 4.68
N CYS A 93 -27.16 7.88 3.91
CA CYS A 93 -26.33 7.61 2.73
C CYS A 93 -26.40 8.75 1.70
N ALA A 94 -27.59 9.27 1.41
CA ALA A 94 -27.78 10.38 0.48
C ALA A 94 -27.15 11.67 1.01
N TRP A 95 -27.35 11.98 2.29
CA TRP A 95 -26.77 13.17 2.93
C TRP A 95 -25.26 13.12 3.03
N GLU A 96 -24.70 11.95 3.37
CA GLU A 96 -23.27 11.71 3.39
C GLU A 96 -22.66 11.82 1.98
N GLY A 97 -23.35 11.32 0.96
CA GLY A 97 -22.94 11.49 -0.44
C GLY A 97 -22.85 12.95 -0.84
N LYS A 98 -23.89 13.74 -0.53
CA LYS A 98 -23.93 15.19 -0.74
C LYS A 98 -22.81 15.91 0.00
N ALA A 99 -22.59 15.58 1.28
CA ALA A 99 -21.53 16.17 2.09
C ALA A 99 -20.11 15.81 1.60
N LEU A 100 -19.95 14.70 0.88
CA LEU A 100 -18.71 14.31 0.22
C LEU A 100 -18.55 14.90 -1.19
N GLY A 101 -19.52 15.65 -1.69
CA GLY A 101 -19.53 16.13 -3.08
C GLY A 101 -19.73 15.01 -4.11
N ARG A 102 -20.26 13.86 -3.71
CA ARG A 102 -20.59 12.76 -4.62
C ARG A 102 -21.94 13.03 -5.29
N LYS A 103 -22.07 12.66 -6.56
CA LYS A 103 -23.36 12.66 -7.27
C LYS A 103 -24.30 11.56 -6.76
N GLU A 104 -23.72 10.47 -6.28
CA GLU A 104 -24.46 9.29 -5.80
C GLU A 104 -24.41 9.19 -4.27
N PRO A 105 -25.44 8.59 -3.64
CA PRO A 105 -25.41 8.21 -2.23
C PRO A 105 -24.21 7.32 -1.89
N VAL A 106 -23.74 7.39 -0.66
CA VAL A 106 -22.76 6.41 -0.16
C VAL A 106 -23.41 5.02 -0.10
N PRO A 107 -22.73 3.94 -0.51
CA PRO A 107 -23.29 2.60 -0.39
C PRO A 107 -23.65 2.26 1.06
N GLU A 108 -24.83 1.67 1.29
CA GLU A 108 -25.26 1.28 2.64
C GLU A 108 -24.26 0.34 3.34
N GLY A 109 -23.63 -0.56 2.59
CA GLY A 109 -22.59 -1.45 3.13
C GLY A 109 -21.44 -0.68 3.78
N THR A 110 -21.08 0.48 3.24
CA THR A 110 -20.06 1.36 3.83
C THR A 110 -20.53 1.94 5.16
N LEU A 111 -21.76 2.46 5.24
CA LEU A 111 -22.28 2.99 6.51
C LEU A 111 -22.51 1.89 7.55
N ARG A 112 -22.94 0.68 7.14
CA ARG A 112 -23.03 -0.49 8.04
C ARG A 112 -21.66 -0.84 8.64
N SER A 113 -20.59 -0.78 7.83
CA SER A 113 -19.22 -0.92 8.33
C SER A 113 -18.82 0.20 9.30
N TYR A 114 -19.26 1.44 9.07
CA TYR A 114 -19.00 2.54 10.00
C TYR A 114 -19.73 2.39 11.33
N ILE A 115 -20.94 1.83 11.32
CA ILE A 115 -21.67 1.48 12.53
C ILE A 115 -20.91 0.37 13.30
N SER A 116 -20.47 -0.70 12.61
CA SER A 116 -19.75 -1.80 13.29
C SER A 116 -18.39 -1.36 13.86
N THR A 117 -17.70 -0.47 13.16
CA THR A 117 -16.41 0.10 13.59
C THR A 117 -16.55 1.31 14.52
N LYS A 118 -17.79 1.63 14.98
CA LYS A 118 -18.10 2.76 15.88
C LYS A 118 -17.66 4.14 15.35
N LYS A 119 -17.53 4.28 14.02
CA LYS A 119 -17.25 5.55 13.33
C LYS A 119 -18.53 6.33 13.04
N MET A 120 -19.67 5.66 13.02
CA MET A 120 -21.00 6.24 12.96
C MET A 120 -21.77 5.83 14.23
N PRO A 121 -22.55 6.74 14.84
CA PRO A 121 -23.41 6.38 15.96
C PRO A 121 -24.39 5.26 15.58
N GLY A 122 -24.66 4.38 16.53
CA GLY A 122 -25.68 3.34 16.38
C GLY A 122 -27.08 3.94 16.20
N PRO A 123 -28.07 3.12 15.77
CA PRO A 123 -29.44 3.58 15.62
C PRO A 123 -30.04 4.00 16.94
N ASP A 124 -30.73 5.15 16.95
CA ASP A 124 -31.44 5.67 18.12
C ASP A 124 -32.71 4.86 18.42
N ARG A 125 -33.30 4.25 17.38
CA ARG A 125 -34.49 3.40 17.45
C ARG A 125 -34.28 2.10 16.69
N THR A 126 -34.73 1.01 17.29
CA THR A 126 -34.64 -0.33 16.69
C THR A 126 -36.00 -1.03 16.72
N PRO A 127 -36.28 -1.94 15.77
CA PRO A 127 -37.51 -2.72 15.81
C PRO A 127 -37.64 -3.48 17.13
N GLY A 128 -38.83 -3.44 17.73
CA GLY A 128 -39.10 -4.09 19.02
C GLY A 128 -38.51 -3.39 20.24
N ASP A 129 -38.04 -2.14 20.14
CA ASP A 129 -37.48 -1.40 21.29
C ASP A 129 -38.53 -0.93 22.33
N GLY A 130 -39.81 -1.23 22.11
CA GLY A 130 -40.91 -0.89 23.01
C GLY A 130 -41.23 0.61 23.11
N LYS A 131 -40.58 1.46 22.31
CA LYS A 131 -40.77 2.92 22.33
C LYS A 131 -41.72 3.36 21.20
N ARG A 132 -42.26 4.58 21.28
CA ARG A 132 -43.14 5.17 20.25
C ARG A 132 -42.45 6.30 19.47
N PRO A 133 -42.71 6.50 18.16
CA PRO A 133 -43.47 5.62 17.28
C PRO A 133 -42.74 4.27 17.10
N GLU A 134 -43.50 3.21 16.82
CA GLU A 134 -42.92 1.91 16.49
C GLU A 134 -42.19 2.01 15.14
N VAL A 135 -41.03 1.35 15.05
CA VAL A 135 -40.21 1.35 13.84
C VAL A 135 -40.03 -0.07 13.33
N THR A 136 -40.23 -0.28 12.04
CA THR A 136 -40.04 -1.57 11.36
C THR A 136 -38.59 -1.83 10.95
N GLU A 137 -37.77 -0.78 10.95
CA GLU A 137 -36.34 -0.81 10.61
C GLU A 137 -35.53 0.03 11.60
N ARG A 138 -34.19 -0.08 11.53
CA ARG A 138 -33.28 0.73 12.35
C ARG A 138 -33.36 2.19 11.90
N LYS A 139 -33.61 3.11 12.84
CA LYS A 139 -33.72 4.54 12.55
C LYS A 139 -32.84 5.38 13.47
N TRP A 140 -32.45 6.55 12.98
CA TRP A 140 -31.68 7.55 13.70
C TRP A 140 -32.54 8.79 13.90
N PHE A 141 -32.30 9.54 14.95
CA PHE A 141 -32.79 10.91 15.03
C PHE A 141 -32.03 11.77 14.02
N ARG A 142 -32.73 12.72 13.41
CA ARG A 142 -32.14 13.68 12.46
C ARG A 142 -30.91 14.37 13.06
N GLU A 143 -30.96 14.77 14.33
CA GLU A 143 -29.82 15.39 15.00
C GLU A 143 -28.58 14.48 15.07
N THR A 144 -28.78 13.18 15.33
CA THR A 144 -27.71 12.18 15.38
C THR A 144 -27.10 12.00 13.99
N ALA A 145 -27.95 11.89 12.96
CA ALA A 145 -27.53 11.83 11.58
C ALA A 145 -26.76 13.09 11.15
N TYR A 146 -27.21 14.28 11.56
CA TYR A 146 -26.62 15.55 11.14
C TYR A 146 -25.27 15.78 11.80
N LYS A 147 -25.14 15.46 13.09
CA LYS A 147 -23.85 15.45 13.79
C LYS A 147 -22.84 14.55 13.07
N PHE A 148 -23.29 13.39 12.60
CA PHE A 148 -22.44 12.49 11.82
C PHE A 148 -22.07 13.10 10.46
N VAL A 149 -23.04 13.55 9.66
CA VAL A 149 -22.79 14.08 8.30
C VAL A 149 -21.91 15.34 8.33
N ASN A 150 -22.14 16.24 9.30
CA ASN A 150 -21.43 17.50 9.47
C ASN A 150 -20.08 17.37 10.20
N ARG A 151 -19.64 16.15 10.53
CA ARG A 151 -18.38 15.93 11.25
C ARG A 151 -17.17 16.51 10.50
N PRO A 152 -16.16 17.05 11.21
CA PRO A 152 -14.91 17.49 10.59
C PRO A 152 -14.17 16.32 9.93
N ARG A 153 -13.77 16.48 8.67
CA ARG A 153 -13.15 15.40 7.86
C ARG A 153 -11.67 15.70 7.56
N ARG A 154 -10.81 14.68 7.68
CA ARG A 154 -9.49 14.63 7.02
C ARG A 154 -9.65 13.92 5.67
N MET A 155 -9.33 14.62 4.57
CA MET A 155 -9.48 14.05 3.23
C MET A 155 -8.38 13.03 2.90
N ARG A 156 -8.79 11.93 2.28
CA ARG A 156 -7.97 11.07 1.41
C ARG A 156 -8.36 11.39 -0.03
N ARG A 157 -7.35 11.65 -0.88
CA ARG A 157 -7.47 11.98 -2.32
C ARG A 157 -8.40 10.99 -3.04
N GLN A 158 -9.40 11.49 -3.77
CA GLN A 158 -10.20 10.68 -4.70
C GLN A 158 -9.62 10.80 -6.11
N THR A 159 -9.41 9.66 -6.77
CA THR A 159 -9.10 9.56 -8.20
C THR A 159 -10.25 8.79 -8.85
N LYS A 160 -10.77 9.31 -9.95
CA LYS A 160 -11.97 8.82 -10.66
C LYS A 160 -11.55 7.70 -11.65
N THR A 161 -12.28 6.59 -11.68
CA THR A 161 -12.06 5.44 -12.58
C THR A 161 -13.25 5.30 -13.52
N GLU A 162 -13.00 5.17 -14.82
CA GLU A 162 -13.96 4.81 -15.89
C GLU A 162 -13.55 3.45 -16.49
N GLU A 163 -14.53 2.56 -16.73
CA GLU A 163 -14.38 1.19 -17.25
C GLU A 163 -14.87 1.06 -18.70
N PRO A 164 -14.31 0.11 -19.50
CA PRO A 164 -15.21 -0.83 -20.17
C PRO A 164 -14.72 -2.30 -20.38
N VAL A 165 -15.70 -3.20 -20.25
CA VAL A 165 -16.18 -4.40 -21.02
C VAL A 165 -15.20 -5.48 -21.56
N ALA A 166 -15.57 -6.74 -21.27
CA ALA A 166 -14.88 -8.01 -21.46
C ALA A 166 -15.22 -8.77 -22.77
N THR A 167 -14.41 -9.80 -23.11
CA THR A 167 -14.87 -10.96 -23.91
C THR A 167 -14.08 -12.24 -23.58
N GLU A 168 -14.78 -13.38 -23.52
CA GLU A 168 -14.38 -14.71 -23.04
C GLU A 168 -13.64 -15.59 -24.07
N GLN A 169 -12.87 -16.58 -23.60
CA GLN A 169 -12.81 -17.97 -24.11
C GLN A 169 -12.02 -18.91 -23.14
N THR A 170 -12.27 -20.22 -23.25
CA THR A 170 -12.03 -21.36 -22.30
C THR A 170 -11.76 -22.63 -23.17
N PRO A 171 -11.41 -23.87 -22.69
CA PRO A 171 -10.30 -24.41 -21.85
C PRO A 171 -9.62 -25.71 -22.44
N ALA A 172 -8.70 -26.37 -21.68
CA ALA A 172 -8.60 -27.85 -21.41
C ALA A 172 -7.31 -28.20 -20.58
N ALA A 173 -7.39 -28.81 -19.37
CA ALA A 173 -7.29 -30.25 -18.97
C ALA A 173 -5.87 -30.87 -19.11
N ASP A 174 -5.28 -31.75 -18.27
CA ASP A 174 -5.59 -32.53 -17.05
C ASP A 174 -4.26 -33.18 -16.54
N GLY A 175 -4.12 -33.61 -15.25
CA GLY A 175 -3.06 -34.57 -14.84
C GLY A 175 -2.48 -34.50 -13.41
N SER A 176 -2.66 -35.59 -12.63
CA SER A 176 -2.39 -35.78 -11.18
C SER A 176 -0.93 -36.11 -10.74
N LEU A 177 -0.59 -35.85 -9.46
CA LEU A 177 0.66 -36.18 -8.73
C LEU A 177 0.49 -37.28 -7.63
N PRO A 178 1.56 -37.98 -7.18
CA PRO A 178 1.57 -38.76 -5.93
C PRO A 178 2.48 -38.20 -4.80
N SER A 179 2.11 -38.53 -3.55
CA SER A 179 2.67 -38.07 -2.24
C SER A 179 3.88 -38.88 -1.70
N ARG A 180 4.68 -38.26 -0.79
CA ARG A 180 5.50 -38.94 0.25
C ARG A 180 5.58 -38.14 1.57
N SER A 181 5.80 -38.86 2.68
CA SER A 181 5.61 -38.51 4.11
C SER A 181 6.87 -37.93 4.81
N SER A 182 6.70 -37.11 5.87
CA SER A 182 7.80 -36.61 6.76
C SER A 182 7.63 -37.00 8.24
N THR A 183 8.74 -37.15 8.95
CA THR A 183 8.92 -37.46 10.39
C THR A 183 8.68 -36.26 11.33
N ALA A 184 8.40 -36.50 12.63
CA ALA A 184 7.95 -35.53 13.64
C ALA A 184 9.05 -35.01 14.60
N ARG A 185 8.88 -33.79 15.13
CA ARG A 185 9.88 -33.00 15.91
C ARG A 185 9.74 -33.19 17.43
N THR A 186 10.86 -33.15 18.17
CA THR A 186 10.91 -33.25 19.64
C THR A 186 11.40 -31.94 20.30
N GLY A 187 10.80 -31.55 21.43
CA GLY A 187 11.13 -30.32 22.20
C GLY A 187 9.90 -29.53 22.68
N ASN A 188 10.08 -28.51 23.52
CA ASN A 188 9.00 -27.59 23.93
C ASN A 188 9.10 -26.27 23.14
N VAL A 189 7.96 -25.70 22.74
CA VAL A 189 7.85 -24.47 21.94
C VAL A 189 6.89 -23.49 22.58
N ASP A 190 7.18 -22.20 22.46
CA ASP A 190 6.28 -21.14 22.90
C ASP A 190 5.36 -20.64 21.75
N ALA A 191 4.43 -19.73 22.06
CA ALA A 191 3.50 -19.19 21.07
C ALA A 191 4.20 -18.44 19.92
N LYS A 192 5.39 -17.88 20.16
CA LYS A 192 6.20 -17.16 19.19
C LYS A 192 6.95 -18.16 18.30
N ASP A 193 7.47 -19.24 18.86
CA ASP A 193 8.10 -20.33 18.12
C ASP A 193 7.10 -21.05 17.23
N ILE A 194 5.86 -21.24 17.68
CA ILE A 194 4.75 -21.74 16.86
C ILE A 194 4.47 -20.78 15.69
N ALA A 195 4.40 -19.48 15.95
CA ALA A 195 4.18 -18.48 14.91
C ALA A 195 5.31 -18.49 13.85
N ILE A 196 6.56 -18.63 14.30
CA ILE A 196 7.75 -18.69 13.43
C ILE A 196 7.75 -20.00 12.62
N THR A 197 7.63 -21.14 13.30
CA THR A 197 7.64 -22.49 12.68
C THR A 197 6.60 -22.57 11.56
N TYR A 198 5.38 -22.10 11.85
CA TYR A 198 4.28 -22.14 10.90
C TYR A 198 4.15 -20.89 10.01
N SER A 199 5.06 -19.92 10.16
CA SER A 199 5.04 -18.62 9.47
C SER A 199 3.64 -17.98 9.45
N VAL A 200 2.99 -18.01 10.61
CA VAL A 200 1.71 -17.35 10.84
C VAL A 200 1.90 -16.16 11.76
N SER A 201 0.95 -15.23 11.76
CA SER A 201 1.03 -14.09 12.68
C SER A 201 0.99 -14.57 14.14
N GLY A 202 1.66 -13.85 15.05
CA GLY A 202 1.59 -14.15 16.48
C GLY A 202 0.17 -14.12 17.04
N GLN A 203 -0.75 -13.35 16.42
CA GLN A 203 -2.16 -13.35 16.78
C GLN A 203 -2.87 -14.64 16.32
N THR A 204 -2.51 -15.17 15.15
CA THR A 204 -2.99 -16.45 14.64
C THR A 204 -2.52 -17.62 15.51
N ALA A 205 -1.24 -17.65 15.89
CA ALA A 205 -0.70 -18.66 16.79
C ALA A 205 -1.37 -18.63 18.18
N ARG A 206 -1.59 -17.43 18.75
CA ARG A 206 -2.38 -17.27 19.99
C ARG A 206 -3.85 -17.67 19.82
N GLY A 207 -4.40 -17.54 18.63
CA GLY A 207 -5.73 -18.01 18.29
C GLY A 207 -5.82 -19.55 18.26
N TRP A 208 -4.76 -20.22 17.81
CA TRP A 208 -4.68 -21.69 17.83
C TRP A 208 -4.54 -22.23 19.25
N ILE A 209 -3.72 -21.59 20.07
CA ILE A 209 -3.56 -21.95 21.50
C ILE A 209 -4.88 -21.92 22.28
N ARG A 210 -5.86 -21.13 21.83
CA ARG A 210 -7.19 -21.03 22.46
C ARG A 210 -8.24 -21.91 21.76
N ALA A 211 -7.86 -22.63 20.72
CA ALA A 211 -8.78 -23.50 19.99
C ALA A 211 -9.04 -24.78 20.79
N GLU A 212 -10.25 -25.31 20.65
CA GLU A 212 -10.64 -26.56 21.28
C GLU A 212 -9.76 -27.72 20.80
N GLY A 213 -9.29 -28.55 21.73
CA GLY A 213 -8.40 -29.68 21.45
C GLY A 213 -6.94 -29.31 21.16
N PHE A 214 -6.54 -28.03 21.29
CA PHE A 214 -5.12 -27.66 21.22
C PHE A 214 -4.34 -28.23 22.43
N PRO A 215 -3.08 -28.69 22.25
CA PRO A 215 -2.29 -29.27 23.34
C PRO A 215 -2.18 -28.34 24.56
N ALA A 216 -2.29 -28.91 25.76
CA ALA A 216 -2.11 -28.16 26.99
C ALA A 216 -0.64 -27.77 27.18
N ALA A 217 -0.37 -26.57 27.68
CA ALA A 217 0.98 -26.18 28.04
C ALA A 217 1.45 -26.96 29.29
N GLY A 218 2.64 -27.57 29.22
CA GLY A 218 3.35 -28.10 30.38
C GLY A 218 4.14 -27.00 31.10
N GLU A 219 4.94 -27.37 32.10
CA GLU A 219 5.77 -26.44 32.89
C GLU A 219 6.76 -25.63 32.02
N ASP A 220 7.23 -26.22 30.92
CA ASP A 220 8.24 -25.65 30.01
C ASP A 220 7.68 -25.19 28.66
N GLY A 221 6.35 -25.12 28.47
CA GLY A 221 5.70 -24.71 27.22
C GLY A 221 4.91 -25.82 26.52
N TYR A 222 4.63 -25.65 25.22
CA TYR A 222 3.85 -26.63 24.44
C TYR A 222 4.77 -27.68 23.84
N SER A 223 4.40 -28.96 23.89
CA SER A 223 5.15 -30.01 23.20
C SER A 223 5.12 -29.78 21.69
N ALA A 224 6.29 -29.66 21.07
CA ALA A 224 6.44 -29.46 19.64
C ALA A 224 5.80 -30.60 18.84
N ALA A 225 5.92 -31.85 19.30
CA ALA A 225 5.33 -33.01 18.64
C ALA A 225 3.80 -32.93 18.61
N GLU A 226 3.20 -32.59 19.75
CA GLU A 226 1.74 -32.50 19.90
C GLU A 226 1.17 -31.30 19.13
N VAL A 227 1.89 -30.17 19.10
CA VAL A 227 1.52 -29.01 18.29
C VAL A 227 1.61 -29.36 16.79
N ASP A 228 2.65 -30.07 16.38
CA ASP A 228 2.85 -30.49 15.00
C ASP A 228 1.78 -31.49 14.54
N GLU A 229 1.37 -32.41 15.41
CA GLU A 229 0.24 -33.30 15.17
C GLU A 229 -1.08 -32.55 15.08
N TRP A 230 -1.37 -31.64 16.02
CA TRP A 230 -2.58 -30.84 15.99
C TRP A 230 -2.67 -29.96 14.73
N VAL A 231 -1.57 -29.33 14.32
CA VAL A 231 -1.51 -28.49 13.11
C VAL A 231 -1.65 -29.35 11.85
N ARG A 232 -1.08 -30.56 11.83
CA ARG A 232 -1.28 -31.51 10.73
C ARG A 232 -2.75 -31.86 10.55
N GLU A 233 -3.47 -32.12 11.64
CA GLU A 233 -4.87 -32.54 11.58
C GLU A 233 -5.83 -31.37 11.31
N ASN A 234 -5.68 -30.27 12.03
CA ASN A 234 -6.63 -29.15 12.05
C ASN A 234 -6.29 -28.03 11.06
N ARG A 235 -5.05 -28.01 10.56
CA ARG A 235 -4.49 -26.93 9.72
C ARG A 235 -3.62 -27.50 8.59
N ARG A 236 -4.13 -28.53 7.91
CA ARG A 236 -3.47 -29.27 6.80
C ARG A 236 -2.72 -28.39 5.78
N ARG A 237 -3.30 -27.25 5.39
CA ARG A 237 -2.67 -26.32 4.43
C ARG A 237 -1.41 -25.66 5.01
N THR A 238 -1.47 -25.27 6.28
CA THR A 238 -0.35 -24.64 6.98
C THR A 238 0.74 -25.65 7.30
N TRP A 239 0.37 -26.89 7.63
CA TRP A 239 1.31 -28.00 7.77
C TRP A 239 2.08 -28.27 6.47
N ALA A 240 1.37 -28.43 5.34
CA ALA A 240 1.99 -28.66 4.03
C ALA A 240 2.88 -27.49 3.58
N ALA A 241 2.51 -26.25 3.90
CA ALA A 241 3.36 -25.08 3.63
C ALA A 241 4.61 -25.05 4.52
N ALA A 242 4.50 -25.45 5.79
CA ALA A 242 5.64 -25.54 6.70
C ALA A 242 6.63 -26.65 6.31
N GLN A 243 6.14 -27.83 5.90
CA GLN A 243 6.99 -28.91 5.39
C GLN A 243 7.76 -28.49 4.14
N ARG A 244 7.08 -27.88 3.15
CA ARG A 244 7.74 -27.38 1.93
C ARG A 244 8.80 -26.31 2.24
N ARG A 245 8.57 -25.45 3.23
CA ARG A 245 9.57 -24.48 3.70
C ARG A 245 10.79 -25.17 4.32
N ALA A 246 10.58 -26.18 5.18
CA ALA A 246 11.68 -26.93 5.77
C ALA A 246 12.55 -27.62 4.70
N GLU A 247 11.90 -28.25 3.71
CA GLU A 247 12.56 -28.87 2.55
C GLU A 247 13.36 -27.85 1.70
N LEU A 248 12.80 -26.67 1.43
CA LEU A 248 13.46 -25.60 0.66
C LEU A 248 14.62 -24.91 1.40
N SER A 249 14.60 -24.91 2.73
CA SER A 249 15.63 -24.26 3.55
C SER A 249 16.92 -25.09 3.72
N GLY A 250 16.95 -26.33 3.23
CA GLY A 250 18.09 -27.25 3.41
C GLY A 250 18.33 -27.67 4.87
N HIS A 251 17.53 -27.18 5.83
CA HIS A 251 17.39 -27.78 7.15
C HIS A 251 16.53 -29.04 7.01
N ALA A 252 17.12 -30.10 6.46
CA ALA A 252 16.77 -31.41 6.96
C ALA A 252 16.92 -31.33 8.48
N TRP A 253 15.86 -31.65 9.21
CA TRP A 253 15.88 -31.77 10.66
C TRP A 253 16.91 -32.85 11.01
N ALA A 254 18.18 -32.45 11.12
CA ALA A 254 19.31 -33.35 11.27
C ALA A 254 19.75 -33.34 12.72
N ASP A 255 19.63 -34.54 13.29
CA ASP A 255 20.43 -35.14 14.35
C ASP A 255 21.37 -34.20 15.10
N ALA A 256 21.01 -34.01 16.37
CA ALA A 256 21.95 -33.72 17.41
C ALA A 256 22.87 -34.94 17.62
N ASP A 257 23.85 -35.16 16.73
CA ASP A 257 25.08 -35.90 17.02
C ASP A 257 26.07 -35.88 15.84
N ALA A 258 26.81 -34.77 15.70
CA ALA A 258 28.12 -34.78 15.03
C ALA A 258 28.97 -33.57 15.47
N ARG A 259 29.26 -33.49 16.77
CA ARG A 259 30.48 -32.83 17.22
C ARG A 259 31.65 -33.76 16.88
N SER A 260 32.52 -33.34 15.95
CA SER A 260 33.98 -33.57 15.94
C SER A 260 34.53 -33.77 14.52
N GLN A 261 35.32 -32.82 14.03
CA GLN A 261 36.62 -32.94 13.35
C GLN A 261 36.84 -31.68 12.49
N LYS A 262 37.54 -30.64 12.97
CA LYS A 262 39.00 -30.49 13.15
C LYS A 262 39.67 -29.94 11.88
N ASP A 263 39.93 -28.63 11.94
CA ASP A 263 41.15 -27.87 11.57
C ASP A 263 42.08 -28.29 10.42
N LEU A 264 42.59 -27.23 9.77
CA LEU A 264 43.86 -27.04 9.03
C LEU A 264 43.86 -27.24 7.50
N ALA A 265 43.94 -26.12 6.77
CA ALA A 265 45.06 -25.85 5.85
C ALA A 265 45.15 -24.35 5.50
N GLU A 266 46.39 -23.87 5.56
CA GLU A 266 46.92 -22.51 5.41
C GLU A 266 47.00 -21.99 3.95
N PRO A 267 47.35 -20.71 3.75
CA PRO A 267 47.16 -19.95 2.50
C PRO A 267 48.34 -20.07 1.52
N THR A 268 48.13 -19.74 0.25
CA THR A 268 49.21 -19.50 -0.75
C THR A 268 48.67 -18.57 -1.87
N PRO A 269 49.54 -17.88 -2.65
CA PRO A 269 49.60 -16.43 -2.67
C PRO A 269 49.29 -15.82 -4.06
N ALA A 270 49.27 -14.49 -4.06
CA ALA A 270 49.34 -13.54 -5.17
C ALA A 270 49.57 -14.09 -6.60
N ALA A 271 48.61 -13.81 -7.48
CA ALA A 271 48.90 -13.46 -8.87
C ALA A 271 48.69 -11.95 -9.02
N GLU A 272 49.76 -11.26 -9.42
CA GLU A 272 49.80 -9.84 -9.76
C GLU A 272 48.92 -9.50 -10.98
N PRO A 273 48.55 -8.22 -11.14
CA PRO A 273 47.43 -7.79 -11.95
C PRO A 273 47.81 -7.69 -13.43
N ALA A 274 47.02 -8.31 -14.31
CA ALA A 274 47.02 -7.94 -15.71
C ALA A 274 46.37 -6.56 -15.85
N ALA A 275 47.23 -5.57 -16.11
CA ALA A 275 46.84 -4.24 -16.50
C ALA A 275 46.06 -4.24 -17.82
N GLU A 276 45.32 -3.15 -18.01
CA GLU A 276 44.71 -2.68 -19.26
C GLU A 276 43.33 -3.25 -19.63
N ALA A 277 42.31 -2.63 -19.01
CA ALA A 277 41.35 -1.89 -19.81
C ALA A 277 41.03 -0.58 -19.07
N GLU A 278 41.74 0.49 -19.44
CA GLU A 278 41.27 1.87 -19.25
C GLU A 278 39.97 2.05 -20.03
N GLY A 279 38.87 1.53 -19.49
CA GLY A 279 37.53 1.88 -19.92
C GLY A 279 37.22 3.26 -19.35
N GLU A 280 37.04 4.24 -20.24
CA GLU A 280 36.59 5.60 -19.97
C GLU A 280 35.87 5.74 -18.62
N GLN A 281 36.41 6.59 -17.73
CA GLN A 281 35.75 6.95 -16.47
C GLN A 281 34.37 7.51 -16.82
N ALA A 282 33.33 6.68 -16.76
CA ALA A 282 31.98 7.06 -17.13
C ALA A 282 31.47 8.07 -16.10
N GLN A 283 31.50 9.34 -16.48
CA GLN A 283 31.06 10.45 -15.64
C GLN A 283 29.53 10.45 -15.60
N LEU A 284 28.95 10.46 -14.39
CA LEU A 284 27.51 10.50 -14.22
C LEU A 284 27.06 11.94 -13.93
N THR A 285 26.05 12.45 -14.63
CA THR A 285 25.34 13.65 -14.19
C THR A 285 24.32 13.28 -13.12
N ALA A 286 23.82 14.27 -12.36
CA ALA A 286 22.84 14.03 -11.30
C ALA A 286 21.57 13.31 -11.81
N GLU A 287 21.16 13.63 -13.05
CA GLU A 287 20.01 13.05 -13.74
C GLU A 287 20.25 11.58 -14.15
N MET A 288 21.51 11.20 -14.40
CA MET A 288 21.90 9.85 -14.81
C MET A 288 22.02 8.86 -13.63
N ILE A 289 22.14 9.36 -12.39
CA ILE A 289 22.29 8.52 -11.19
C ILE A 289 21.07 7.62 -11.01
N GLY A 290 19.85 8.17 -11.04
CA GLY A 290 18.64 7.38 -10.83
C GLY A 290 18.47 6.25 -11.87
N PRO A 291 18.47 6.60 -13.18
CA PRO A 291 18.37 5.63 -14.27
C PRO A 291 19.43 4.53 -14.24
N ARG A 292 20.68 4.85 -13.84
CA ARG A 292 21.76 3.86 -13.70
C ARG A 292 21.33 2.68 -12.83
N TYR A 293 20.73 2.96 -11.68
CA TYR A 293 20.32 1.92 -10.73
C TYR A 293 18.86 1.45 -10.89
N GLY A 294 18.21 1.76 -12.02
CA GLY A 294 16.83 1.36 -12.28
C GLY A 294 15.80 2.03 -11.37
N VAL A 295 16.12 3.20 -10.82
CA VAL A 295 15.20 4.03 -10.04
C VAL A 295 14.85 5.31 -10.79
N SER A 296 13.85 6.07 -10.31
CA SER A 296 13.45 7.31 -10.99
C SER A 296 14.54 8.37 -10.92
N GLU A 297 14.61 9.24 -11.93
CA GLU A 297 15.49 10.41 -11.96
C GLU A 297 15.35 11.26 -10.69
N TYR A 298 14.10 11.52 -10.27
CA TYR A 298 13.79 12.21 -9.01
C TYR A 298 14.43 11.53 -7.79
N THR A 299 14.43 10.19 -7.74
CA THR A 299 15.08 9.44 -6.66
C THR A 299 16.60 9.64 -6.68
N GLY A 300 17.22 9.65 -7.86
CA GLY A 300 18.64 9.98 -8.02
C GLY A 300 18.98 11.39 -7.56
N LEU A 301 18.18 12.39 -7.97
CA LEU A 301 18.32 13.78 -7.53
C LEU A 301 18.20 13.93 -6.01
N GLN A 302 17.30 13.18 -5.37
CA GLN A 302 17.15 13.17 -3.91
C GLN A 302 18.35 12.54 -3.20
N TRP A 303 19.08 11.62 -3.82
CA TRP A 303 20.30 11.06 -3.22
C TRP A 303 21.42 12.07 -3.18
N VAL A 304 21.58 12.86 -4.23
CA VAL A 304 22.55 13.96 -4.31
C VAL A 304 22.36 15.00 -3.18
N GLU A 305 21.13 15.16 -2.68
CA GLU A 305 20.81 16.09 -1.59
C GLU A 305 21.09 15.52 -0.19
N VAL A 306 21.50 14.26 -0.06
CA VAL A 306 21.75 13.62 1.24
C VAL A 306 22.98 14.24 1.91
N LYS A 307 22.72 15.06 2.93
CA LYS A 307 23.75 15.62 3.80
C LYS A 307 24.12 14.66 4.94
N GLU A 308 25.39 14.73 5.34
CA GLU A 308 25.89 14.03 6.51
C GLU A 308 25.10 14.43 7.77
N LYS A 309 24.76 13.44 8.59
CA LYS A 309 24.15 13.66 9.91
C LYS A 309 25.03 13.01 10.97
N ARG A 310 25.53 13.82 11.90
CA ARG A 310 26.28 13.38 13.08
C ARG A 310 25.42 13.50 14.34
N GLU A 311 25.61 12.56 15.25
CA GLU A 311 25.15 12.65 16.65
C GLU A 311 26.39 12.43 17.53
N GLY A 312 26.92 13.52 18.08
CA GLY A 312 28.25 13.53 18.71
C GLY A 312 29.35 13.17 17.70
N ASP A 313 30.25 12.28 18.09
CA ASP A 313 31.35 11.79 17.24
C ASP A 313 30.94 10.67 16.28
N LYS A 314 29.68 10.23 16.31
CA LYS A 314 29.18 9.16 15.46
C LYS A 314 28.46 9.71 14.24
N VAL A 315 28.94 9.36 13.05
CA VAL A 315 28.23 9.59 11.79
C VAL A 315 27.07 8.60 11.69
N ILE A 316 25.83 9.10 11.76
CA ILE A 316 24.61 8.27 11.63
C ILE A 316 24.21 8.11 10.16
N ARG A 317 24.50 9.13 9.36
CA ARG A 317 24.22 9.12 7.92
C ARG A 317 25.35 9.80 7.19
N GLN A 318 26.02 9.07 6.29
CA GLN A 318 27.08 9.62 5.45
C GLN A 318 26.48 10.49 4.32
N ALA A 319 27.17 11.56 3.95
CA ALA A 319 26.77 12.38 2.80
C ALA A 319 26.91 11.58 1.49
N PHE A 320 26.17 12.00 0.46
CA PHE A 320 26.40 11.53 -0.90
C PHE A 320 27.74 12.04 -1.44
N PRO A 321 28.43 11.30 -2.35
CA PRO A 321 29.69 11.73 -2.94
C PRO A 321 29.63 13.16 -3.50
N ALA A 322 30.70 13.92 -3.26
CA ALA A 322 30.76 15.30 -3.73
C ALA A 322 30.90 15.32 -5.26
N PRO A 323 30.17 16.20 -5.98
CA PRO A 323 30.36 16.35 -7.40
C PRO A 323 31.78 16.89 -7.69
N ARG A 324 32.36 16.44 -8.79
CA ARG A 324 33.57 17.04 -9.35
C ARG A 324 33.31 18.51 -9.71
N ARG A 325 34.35 19.34 -9.66
CA ARG A 325 34.31 20.78 -9.99
C ARG A 325 34.25 21.03 -11.51
N THR A 326 33.39 20.30 -12.20
CA THR A 326 33.13 20.35 -13.65
C THR A 326 31.76 21.01 -13.91
N GLN A 327 31.57 21.53 -15.12
CA GLN A 327 30.29 22.09 -15.56
C GLN A 327 29.86 21.38 -16.86
N PRO A 328 28.76 20.59 -16.86
CA PRO A 328 27.85 20.30 -15.74
C PRO A 328 28.52 19.51 -14.60
N ARG A 329 27.93 19.57 -13.39
CA ARG A 329 28.43 18.84 -12.21
C ARG A 329 28.37 17.33 -12.49
N THR A 330 29.53 16.68 -12.51
CA THR A 330 29.63 15.22 -12.71
C THR A 330 30.06 14.52 -11.42
N TYR A 331 29.64 13.28 -11.27
CA TYR A 331 29.96 12.40 -10.15
C TYR A 331 30.87 11.28 -10.62
N ASP A 332 31.79 10.87 -9.76
CA ASP A 332 32.60 9.69 -10.00
C ASP A 332 31.74 8.44 -9.85
N GLN A 333 31.68 7.62 -10.89
CA GLN A 333 30.85 6.43 -10.90
C GLN A 333 31.22 5.43 -9.79
N HIS A 334 32.50 5.24 -9.50
CA HIS A 334 32.92 4.29 -8.46
C HIS A 334 32.55 4.78 -7.06
N GLU A 335 32.65 6.08 -6.80
CA GLU A 335 32.21 6.66 -5.53
C GLU A 335 30.69 6.55 -5.34
N VAL A 336 29.92 6.75 -6.41
CA VAL A 336 28.46 6.57 -6.37
C VAL A 336 28.10 5.10 -6.19
N ASP A 337 28.74 4.19 -6.93
CA ASP A 337 28.53 2.75 -6.83
C ASP A 337 28.82 2.25 -5.41
N ALA A 338 29.97 2.63 -4.82
CA ALA A 338 30.33 2.27 -3.44
C ALA A 338 29.34 2.84 -2.42
N TRP A 339 28.89 4.09 -2.60
CA TRP A 339 27.89 4.69 -1.72
C TRP A 339 26.55 3.95 -1.79
N VAL A 340 26.10 3.59 -2.99
CA VAL A 340 24.85 2.85 -3.23
C VAL A 340 24.94 1.43 -2.68
N GLU A 341 26.06 0.73 -2.87
CA GLU A 341 26.33 -0.58 -2.27
C GLU A 341 26.16 -0.55 -0.75
N GLN A 342 26.79 0.43 -0.10
CA GLN A 342 26.80 0.54 1.36
C GLN A 342 25.46 1.04 1.95
N HIS A 343 24.83 2.03 1.32
CA HIS A 343 23.68 2.73 1.89
C HIS A 343 22.34 2.31 1.30
N ARG A 344 22.36 1.62 0.16
CA ARG A 344 21.17 1.14 -0.57
C ARG A 344 21.41 -0.29 -1.08
N PRO A 345 21.68 -1.25 -0.18
CA PRO A 345 22.03 -2.62 -0.57
C PRO A 345 20.94 -3.30 -1.41
N HIS A 346 19.67 -2.94 -1.23
CA HIS A 346 18.54 -3.41 -2.04
C HIS A 346 18.55 -2.88 -3.48
N VAL A 347 19.02 -1.64 -3.69
CA VAL A 347 19.19 -1.07 -5.03
C VAL A 347 20.42 -1.67 -5.69
N TRP A 348 21.50 -1.81 -4.92
CA TRP A 348 22.73 -2.43 -5.40
C TRP A 348 22.54 -3.90 -5.81
N ALA A 349 21.81 -4.67 -4.99
CA ALA A 349 21.43 -6.03 -5.32
C ALA A 349 20.66 -6.10 -6.65
N ALA A 350 19.77 -5.14 -6.91
CA ALA A 350 19.04 -5.04 -8.17
C ALA A 350 19.88 -4.54 -9.37
N PHE A 351 21.10 -4.02 -9.14
CA PHE A 351 21.91 -3.32 -10.13
C PHE A 351 23.00 -4.18 -10.80
N LYS A 352 23.35 -5.38 -10.30
CA LYS A 352 24.47 -6.17 -10.88
C LYS A 352 24.19 -6.67 -12.32
N GLY A 353 24.51 -5.82 -13.29
CA GLY A 353 25.14 -6.16 -14.57
C GLY A 353 24.24 -6.51 -15.75
N THR A 354 23.11 -7.23 -15.58
CA THR A 354 22.40 -7.81 -16.75
C THR A 354 20.87 -7.88 -16.63
N GLY A 355 20.25 -7.06 -15.78
CA GLY A 355 18.79 -7.03 -15.59
C GLY A 355 18.43 -7.22 -14.12
N PRO A 356 17.13 -7.26 -13.76
CA PRO A 356 16.72 -7.43 -12.37
C PRO A 356 17.30 -8.73 -11.81
N ALA A 357 18.31 -8.65 -10.95
CA ALA A 357 18.73 -9.81 -10.18
C ALA A 357 17.58 -10.15 -9.22
N LEU A 358 17.00 -11.33 -9.41
CA LEU A 358 16.04 -11.87 -8.46
C LEU A 358 16.79 -12.07 -7.14
N VAL A 359 16.29 -11.51 -6.04
CA VAL A 359 16.85 -11.74 -4.69
C VAL A 359 16.71 -13.22 -4.33
N HIS A 360 15.62 -13.83 -4.79
CA HIS A 360 15.38 -15.27 -4.76
C HIS A 360 14.81 -15.70 -6.11
N ASP A 361 15.23 -16.87 -6.58
CA ASP A 361 14.68 -17.47 -7.80
C ASP A 361 13.15 -17.59 -7.71
N LEU A 362 12.49 -17.50 -8.87
CA LEU A 362 11.05 -17.68 -8.93
C LEU A 362 10.71 -19.10 -8.45
N PRO A 363 9.73 -19.27 -7.54
CA PRO A 363 9.42 -20.60 -7.01
C PRO A 363 9.03 -21.57 -8.13
N GLU A 364 9.35 -22.86 -8.01
CA GLU A 364 8.85 -23.83 -8.98
C GLU A 364 7.33 -24.03 -8.84
N GLY A 365 6.64 -24.24 -9.95
CA GLY A 365 5.19 -24.50 -9.97
C GLY A 365 4.61 -24.49 -11.37
N ASP A 366 3.36 -24.92 -11.50
CA ASP A 366 2.68 -24.94 -12.79
C ASP A 366 2.45 -23.50 -13.28
N PRO A 367 2.85 -23.14 -14.51
CA PRO A 367 2.55 -21.83 -15.11
C PRO A 367 1.07 -21.43 -15.01
N ARG A 368 0.15 -22.40 -15.00
CA ARG A 368 -1.30 -22.22 -14.88
C ARG A 368 -1.84 -22.25 -13.45
N ASP A 369 -0.97 -22.33 -12.44
CA ASP A 369 -1.38 -22.14 -11.05
C ASP A 369 -2.02 -20.77 -10.86
N LEU A 370 -3.18 -20.75 -10.20
CA LEU A 370 -3.85 -19.51 -9.85
C LEU A 370 -3.32 -19.02 -8.50
N LEU A 371 -2.48 -18.00 -8.56
CA LEU A 371 -1.94 -17.27 -7.43
C LEU A 371 -2.95 -16.22 -7.00
N ASP A 372 -3.38 -16.28 -5.76
CA ASP A 372 -4.21 -15.21 -5.22
C ASP A 372 -3.36 -13.96 -4.94
N ILE A 373 -3.99 -12.90 -4.44
CA ILE A 373 -3.26 -11.65 -4.16
C ILE A 373 -2.20 -11.79 -3.06
N TYR A 374 -2.34 -12.73 -2.13
CA TYR A 374 -1.33 -13.01 -1.11
C TYR A 374 -0.14 -13.72 -1.76
N ASP A 375 -0.41 -14.74 -2.57
CA ASP A 375 0.63 -15.48 -3.30
C ASP A 375 1.39 -14.54 -4.26
N PHE A 376 0.68 -13.65 -4.96
CA PHE A 376 1.30 -12.63 -5.80
C PHE A 376 2.23 -11.73 -4.99
N ALA A 377 1.78 -11.25 -3.83
CA ALA A 377 2.55 -10.36 -2.97
C ALA A 377 3.79 -11.04 -2.38
N GLU A 378 3.65 -12.31 -2.02
CA GLU A 378 4.73 -13.14 -1.54
C GLU A 378 5.78 -13.38 -2.63
N VAL A 379 5.37 -13.91 -3.79
CA VAL A 379 6.28 -14.18 -4.91
C VAL A 379 6.97 -12.89 -5.34
N LEU A 380 6.23 -11.79 -5.53
CA LEU A 380 6.80 -10.51 -5.93
C LEU A 380 7.77 -9.97 -4.88
N GLY A 381 7.41 -10.04 -3.61
CA GLY A 381 8.21 -9.52 -2.52
C GLY A 381 9.50 -10.30 -2.32
N MET A 382 9.40 -11.62 -2.20
CA MET A 382 10.55 -12.50 -2.02
C MET A 382 11.52 -12.40 -3.20
N THR A 383 11.00 -12.42 -4.43
CA THR A 383 11.87 -12.40 -5.63
C THR A 383 12.52 -11.04 -5.88
N THR A 384 11.91 -9.93 -5.45
CA THR A 384 12.47 -8.58 -5.73
C THR A 384 13.10 -7.89 -4.53
N ARG A 385 12.82 -8.33 -3.30
CA ARG A 385 13.25 -7.65 -2.06
C ARG A 385 13.68 -8.60 -0.94
N GLY A 386 13.52 -9.92 -1.11
CA GLY A 386 13.80 -10.90 -0.05
C GLY A 386 12.78 -10.93 1.09
N GLU A 387 11.68 -10.18 0.97
CA GLU A 387 10.61 -10.11 1.98
C GLU A 387 9.24 -10.05 1.30
N ALA A 388 8.25 -10.77 1.83
CA ALA A 388 6.89 -10.74 1.31
C ALA A 388 6.31 -9.32 1.33
N LEU A 389 5.66 -8.91 0.24
CA LEU A 389 4.97 -7.63 0.21
C LEU A 389 3.65 -7.71 0.99
N ALA A 390 3.26 -6.61 1.62
CA ALA A 390 1.93 -6.50 2.20
C ALA A 390 0.86 -6.56 1.10
N ARG A 391 -0.23 -7.29 1.36
CA ARG A 391 -1.36 -7.45 0.43
C ARG A 391 -1.91 -6.12 -0.08
N GLU A 392 -2.02 -5.14 0.81
CA GLU A 392 -2.53 -3.80 0.51
C GLU A 392 -1.66 -3.10 -0.54
N THR A 393 -0.37 -3.43 -0.59
CA THR A 393 0.56 -2.89 -1.57
C THR A 393 0.26 -3.42 -2.96
N VAL A 394 0.04 -4.72 -3.10
CA VAL A 394 -0.35 -5.33 -4.39
C VAL A 394 -1.74 -4.90 -4.81
N HIS A 395 -2.69 -4.79 -3.87
CA HIS A 395 -4.02 -4.22 -4.13
C HIS A 395 -3.92 -2.80 -4.69
N ALA A 396 -3.07 -1.97 -4.07
CA ALA A 396 -2.84 -0.61 -4.54
C ALA A 396 -2.10 -0.57 -5.89
N TYR A 397 -1.24 -1.54 -6.21
CA TYR A 397 -0.61 -1.65 -7.52
C TYR A 397 -1.61 -2.10 -8.59
N HIS A 398 -2.49 -3.05 -8.27
CA HIS A 398 -3.51 -3.55 -9.18
C HIS A 398 -4.50 -2.45 -9.54
N ALA A 399 -5.01 -1.73 -8.53
CA ALA A 399 -5.89 -0.57 -8.73
C ALA A 399 -5.24 0.58 -9.53
N ARG A 400 -3.91 0.64 -9.62
CA ARG A 400 -3.16 1.64 -10.38
C ARG A 400 -2.65 1.15 -11.73
N GLY A 401 -2.97 -0.10 -12.14
CA GLY A 401 -2.45 -0.70 -13.37
C GLY A 401 -0.94 -0.94 -13.37
N GLN A 402 -0.31 -1.05 -12.19
CA GLN A 402 1.13 -1.26 -12.03
C GLN A 402 1.53 -2.74 -11.94
N VAL A 403 0.56 -3.62 -11.70
CA VAL A 403 0.68 -5.08 -11.89
C VAL A 403 -0.31 -5.48 -12.99
N PRO A 404 -0.08 -6.61 -13.68
CA PRO A 404 -1.02 -7.13 -14.67
C PRO A 404 -2.44 -7.24 -14.09
N ARG A 405 -3.44 -7.15 -14.96
CA ARG A 405 -4.82 -7.48 -14.58
C ARG A 405 -4.89 -8.94 -14.13
N ALA A 406 -5.77 -9.21 -13.18
CA ALA A 406 -6.05 -10.58 -12.76
C ALA A 406 -6.51 -11.43 -13.95
N ASP A 407 -5.92 -12.61 -14.11
CA ASP A 407 -6.30 -13.54 -15.17
C ASP A 407 -7.67 -14.19 -14.88
N ARG A 408 -8.04 -14.26 -13.59
CA ARG A 408 -9.31 -14.80 -13.10
C ARG A 408 -9.93 -13.89 -12.05
N THR A 409 -11.25 -13.76 -12.08
CA THR A 409 -12.02 -12.96 -11.11
C THR A 409 -13.23 -13.76 -10.59
N ALA A 410 -13.83 -13.33 -9.48
CA ALA A 410 -14.85 -14.12 -8.79
C ALA A 410 -16.10 -14.43 -9.65
N ASP A 411 -16.40 -13.57 -10.62
CA ASP A 411 -17.60 -13.63 -11.46
C ASP A 411 -17.29 -14.01 -12.93
N ASP A 412 -16.09 -14.51 -13.22
CA ASP A 412 -15.68 -14.82 -14.59
C ASP A 412 -16.30 -16.09 -15.19
N GLY A 413 -17.10 -16.84 -14.41
CA GLY A 413 -17.79 -18.06 -14.85
C GLY A 413 -16.87 -19.24 -15.22
N LYS A 414 -15.54 -19.08 -15.10
CA LYS A 414 -14.55 -20.08 -15.52
C LYS A 414 -14.22 -21.05 -14.38
N LYS A 415 -13.63 -22.20 -14.74
CA LYS A 415 -13.18 -23.24 -13.78
C LYS A 415 -11.64 -23.26 -13.65
N PRO A 416 -11.08 -23.45 -12.45
CA PRO A 416 -11.78 -23.56 -11.15
C PRO A 416 -12.39 -22.22 -10.75
N ARG A 417 -13.48 -22.26 -9.96
CA ARG A 417 -14.13 -21.04 -9.46
C ARG A 417 -13.19 -20.38 -8.45
N VAL A 418 -12.93 -19.09 -8.65
CA VAL A 418 -12.18 -18.27 -7.70
C VAL A 418 -13.13 -17.36 -6.93
N PHE A 419 -12.75 -16.91 -5.73
CA PHE A 419 -13.57 -16.02 -4.89
C PHE A 419 -13.01 -14.59 -4.79
N GLN A 420 -11.85 -14.35 -5.40
CA GLN A 420 -11.16 -13.07 -5.47
C GLN A 420 -10.30 -13.04 -6.74
N ASP A 421 -9.65 -11.91 -7.01
CA ASP A 421 -8.69 -11.76 -8.11
C ASP A 421 -7.53 -12.75 -7.96
N HIS A 422 -7.26 -13.50 -9.02
CA HIS A 422 -6.09 -14.40 -9.12
C HIS A 422 -5.35 -14.17 -10.43
N TRP A 423 -4.06 -14.46 -10.41
CA TRP A 423 -3.16 -14.41 -11.56
C TRP A 423 -2.60 -15.79 -11.83
N TYR A 424 -2.42 -16.13 -13.10
CA TYR A 424 -1.60 -17.27 -13.45
C TYR A 424 -0.16 -17.03 -13.00
N ARG A 425 0.48 -18.06 -12.46
CA ARG A 425 1.90 -18.01 -12.08
C ARG A 425 2.77 -17.49 -13.22
N GLU A 426 2.50 -17.91 -14.46
CA GLU A 426 3.19 -17.41 -15.64
C GLU A 426 3.02 -15.89 -15.83
N THR A 427 1.83 -15.35 -15.59
CA THR A 427 1.56 -13.92 -15.65
C THR A 427 2.36 -13.17 -14.59
N VAL A 428 2.43 -13.71 -13.37
CA VAL A 428 3.24 -13.15 -12.28
C VAL A 428 4.73 -13.22 -12.61
N TYR A 429 5.20 -14.32 -13.19
CA TYR A 429 6.62 -14.57 -13.47
C TYR A 429 7.09 -13.71 -14.63
N ARG A 430 6.32 -13.70 -15.73
CA ARG A 430 6.54 -12.81 -16.86
C ARG A 430 6.52 -11.35 -16.39
N PHE A 431 5.60 -10.99 -15.50
CA PHE A 431 5.60 -9.66 -14.90
C PHE A 431 6.91 -9.38 -14.17
N ILE A 432 7.33 -10.23 -13.23
CA ILE A 432 8.57 -10.09 -12.44
C ILE A 432 9.81 -10.01 -13.34
N LEU A 433 9.96 -10.93 -14.29
CA LEU A 433 11.08 -10.99 -15.22
C LEU A 433 11.09 -9.79 -16.18
N SER A 434 9.92 -9.23 -16.51
CA SER A 434 9.83 -8.02 -17.34
C SER A 434 10.13 -6.71 -16.58
N ARG A 435 10.35 -6.74 -15.26
CA ARG A 435 10.57 -5.51 -14.46
C ARG A 435 12.02 -5.06 -14.57
N ARG A 436 12.27 -3.89 -15.18
CA ARG A 436 13.55 -3.19 -15.02
C ARG A 436 13.56 -2.40 -13.71
N GLY A 437 13.92 -3.06 -12.61
CA GLY A 437 14.24 -2.42 -11.33
C GLY A 437 13.04 -1.92 -10.48
N PRO A 438 13.30 -1.53 -9.20
CA PRO A 438 12.30 -1.04 -8.27
C PRO A 438 12.01 0.45 -8.48
N GLY A 439 11.24 0.79 -9.52
CA GLY A 439 10.80 2.15 -9.83
C GLY A 439 9.26 2.28 -9.95
N ARG A 440 8.75 3.51 -9.76
CA ARG A 440 7.33 3.86 -9.89
C ARG A 440 6.98 3.94 -11.39
N PHE A 441 6.21 2.99 -11.92
CA PHE A 441 5.80 3.01 -13.33
C PHE A 441 4.38 3.60 -13.49
N GLY A 442 4.23 4.42 -14.52
CA GLY A 442 2.92 4.84 -15.02
C GLY A 442 2.16 3.66 -15.66
N PRO A 443 0.88 3.86 -16.00
CA PRO A 443 0.06 2.80 -16.61
C PRO A 443 0.69 2.31 -17.92
N ARG A 444 0.78 0.98 -18.08
CA ARG A 444 1.08 0.36 -19.38
C ARG A 444 -0.18 0.48 -20.25
N GLY A 445 -0.01 1.08 -21.44
CA GLY A 445 -1.07 1.23 -22.45
C GLY A 445 -1.46 -0.07 -23.12
#